data_AF-A0A349JTK1-F1
#
_entry.id   AF-A0A349JTK1-F1
#
_cell.length_a   1.000
_cell.length_b   1.000
_cell.length_c   1.000
_cell.angle_alpha   90.00
_cell.angle_beta   90.00
_cell.angle_gamma   90.00
#
_symmetry.space_group_name_H-M   'P 1'
#
loop_
_entity.id
_entity.type
_entity.pdbx_description
1 polymer ?
#
loop_
_entity_poly.entity_id
_entity_poly.type
_entity_poly.pdbx_seq_one_letter_code
_entity_poly.pdbx_strand_id
1 'polypeptide(L)'
;MTSALLVPTYPSLAAPALQGAAQVPAHEVSLAVTLLFAALLVGMILCLAFEEKLHAQKSLIVGLFAVVTLLAGAVLLPLPYGPYLIGEQEIALPVYIPAIDWGVITIILGASLFVDVTSRSGLFTWIAIWLTKTSRGDPRRLLWYYGFMTVAFSAVLNNV
;
A
#
# COMPACT_ATOMS: atom_id res chain seq x y z
N MET A 1 -7.90 -31.64 -52.06
CA MET A 1 -7.02 -30.46 -52.23
C MET A 1 -7.58 -29.38 -51.34
N THR A 2 -7.02 -29.31 -50.14
CA THR A 2 -7.64 -28.81 -48.91
C THR A 2 -6.96 -27.53 -48.45
N SER A 3 -7.80 -26.51 -48.23
CA SER A 3 -7.66 -25.30 -47.43
C SER A 3 -6.33 -25.11 -46.70
N ALA A 4 -5.48 -24.21 -47.20
CA ALA A 4 -4.35 -23.67 -46.45
C ALA A 4 -4.88 -22.55 -45.53
N LEU A 5 -4.84 -22.82 -44.22
CA LEU A 5 -5.14 -21.90 -43.14
C LEU A 5 -4.26 -20.64 -43.24
N LEU A 6 -4.91 -19.49 -43.30
CA LEU A 6 -4.30 -18.18 -43.15
C LEU A 6 -3.97 -18.01 -41.66
N VAL A 7 -2.74 -18.37 -41.27
CA VAL A 7 -2.21 -18.09 -39.93
C VAL A 7 -1.85 -16.60 -39.89
N PRO A 8 -2.55 -15.76 -39.09
CA PRO A 8 -2.08 -14.41 -38.85
C PRO A 8 -0.78 -14.50 -38.06
N THR A 9 0.29 -13.97 -38.63
CA THR A 9 1.57 -13.79 -37.94
C THR A 9 1.37 -12.78 -36.82
N TYR A 10 1.21 -13.25 -35.59
CA TYR A 10 1.32 -12.40 -34.41
C TYR A 10 2.78 -11.94 -34.30
N PRO A 11 3.07 -10.62 -34.32
CA PRO A 11 4.38 -10.17 -33.88
C PRO A 11 4.54 -10.56 -32.41
N SER A 12 5.64 -11.23 -32.13
CA SER A 12 6.05 -11.77 -30.84
C SER A 12 5.86 -10.79 -29.68
N LEU A 13 4.97 -11.13 -28.75
CA LEU A 13 4.89 -10.59 -27.38
C LEU A 13 6.08 -11.07 -26.53
N ALA A 14 7.31 -10.79 -26.97
CA ALA A 14 8.52 -11.16 -26.27
C ALA A 14 9.57 -10.05 -26.39
N ALA A 15 9.31 -8.92 -25.72
CA ALA A 15 10.30 -8.06 -25.05
C ALA A 15 9.64 -6.76 -24.58
N PRO A 16 9.22 -6.60 -23.31
CA PRO A 16 9.06 -5.28 -22.73
C PRO A 16 10.45 -4.85 -22.25
N ALA A 17 11.35 -4.57 -23.18
CA ALA A 17 12.68 -4.09 -22.86
C ALA A 17 12.97 -2.82 -23.67
N LEU A 18 12.92 -1.69 -22.96
CA LEU A 18 13.65 -0.46 -23.29
C LEU A 18 13.14 0.36 -24.49
N GLN A 19 11.83 0.63 -24.56
CA GLN A 19 11.34 1.75 -25.36
C GLN A 19 11.53 3.07 -24.58
N GLY A 20 12.68 3.70 -24.77
CA GLY A 20 12.90 5.14 -24.57
C GLY A 20 12.87 5.65 -23.13
N ALA A 21 13.96 5.44 -22.39
CA ALA A 21 14.32 6.36 -21.31
C ALA A 21 14.72 7.71 -21.92
N ALA A 22 13.73 8.47 -22.39
CA ALA A 22 13.93 9.91 -22.56
C ALA A 22 14.35 10.44 -21.18
N GLN A 23 15.52 11.06 -21.10
CA GLN A 23 15.96 11.75 -19.90
C GLN A 23 14.92 12.82 -19.58
N VAL A 24 13.98 12.50 -18.69
CA VAL A 24 13.09 13.49 -18.09
C VAL A 24 14.02 14.43 -17.33
N PRO A 25 14.03 15.75 -17.63
CA PRO A 25 14.89 16.68 -16.90
C PRO A 25 14.59 16.53 -15.42
N ALA A 26 15.63 16.29 -14.61
CA ALA A 26 15.51 16.18 -13.17
C ALA A 26 14.87 17.48 -12.65
N HIS A 27 13.57 17.43 -12.36
CA HIS A 27 12.88 18.55 -11.73
C HIS A 27 13.37 18.61 -10.29
N GLU A 28 14.33 19.49 -10.03
CA GLU A 28 14.80 19.74 -8.67
C GLU A 28 13.67 20.42 -7.90
N VAL A 29 13.07 19.68 -6.97
CA VAL A 29 12.09 20.22 -6.04
C VAL A 29 12.82 21.21 -5.13
N SER A 30 12.29 22.43 -5.00
CA SER A 30 12.84 23.45 -4.12
C SER A 30 12.97 22.93 -2.68
N LEU A 31 14.09 23.23 -2.03
CA LEU A 31 14.35 22.86 -0.64
C LEU A 31 13.24 23.35 0.30
N ALA A 32 12.65 24.51 0.01
CA ALA A 32 11.52 25.04 0.77
C ALA A 32 10.29 24.12 0.73
N VAL A 33 9.99 23.55 -0.45
CA VAL A 33 8.88 22.59 -0.63
C VAL A 33 9.17 21.31 0.14
N THR A 34 10.40 20.80 0.05
CA THR A 34 10.83 19.60 0.80
C THR A 34 10.70 19.81 2.31
N LEU A 35 11.17 20.95 2.83
CA LEU A 35 11.04 21.29 4.25
C LEU A 35 9.58 21.47 4.69
N LEU A 36 8.73 22.03 3.82
CA LEU A 36 7.29 22.15 4.10
C LEU A 36 6.65 20.77 4.28
N PHE A 37 6.88 19.84 3.36
CA PHE A 37 6.34 18.48 3.47
C PHE A 37 6.93 17.72 4.66
N ALA A 38 8.22 17.90 4.95
CA ALA A 38 8.85 17.34 6.15
C ALA A 38 8.21 17.91 7.43
N ALA A 39 7.94 19.21 7.48
CA ALA A 39 7.28 19.86 8.61
C ALA A 39 5.83 19.38 8.78
N LEU A 40 5.08 19.18 7.69
CA LEU A 40 3.73 18.59 7.74
C LEU A 40 3.76 17.16 8.29
N LEU A 41 4.72 16.35 7.84
CA LEU A 41 4.90 14.97 8.33
C LEU A 41 5.26 14.94 9.82
N VAL A 42 6.23 15.75 10.25
CA VAL A 42 6.61 15.86 11.67
C VAL A 42 5.43 16.40 12.49
N GLY A 43 4.71 17.39 11.98
CA GLY A 43 3.50 17.93 12.60
C GLY A 43 2.43 16.85 12.81
N MET A 44 2.17 16.01 11.81
CA MET A 44 1.24 14.87 11.92
C MET A 44 1.68 13.89 13.01
N ILE A 45 2.97 13.52 13.05
CA ILE A 45 3.52 12.61 14.06
C ILE A 45 3.38 13.20 15.47
N LEU A 46 3.67 14.49 15.65
CA LEU A 46 3.50 15.17 16.94
C LEU A 46 2.03 15.23 17.35
N CYS A 47 1.11 15.55 16.43
CA CYS A 47 -0.32 15.54 16.71
C CYS A 47 -0.82 14.15 17.15
N LEU A 48 -0.31 13.08 16.57
CA LEU A 48 -0.61 11.71 17.01
C LEU A 48 0.01 11.39 18.37
N ALA A 49 1.24 11.82 18.64
CA ALA A 49 1.90 11.59 19.93
C ALA A 49 1.20 12.34 21.07
N PHE A 50 0.65 13.53 20.81
CA PHE A 50 -0.08 14.34 21.79
C PHE A 50 -1.59 14.08 21.83
N GLU A 51 -2.08 13.09 21.10
CA GLU A 51 -3.51 12.76 20.99
C GLU A 51 -4.17 12.53 22.37
N GLU A 52 -3.43 11.97 23.34
CA GLU A 52 -3.91 11.77 24.71
C GLU A 52 -4.39 13.07 25.40
N LYS A 53 -4.02 14.25 24.86
CA LYS A 53 -4.47 15.57 25.35
C LYS A 53 -5.46 16.28 24.44
N LEU A 54 -5.71 15.78 23.22
CA LEU A 54 -6.53 16.47 22.21
C LEU A 54 -7.97 15.95 22.07
N HIS A 55 -8.34 14.83 22.70
CA HIS A 55 -9.67 14.19 22.56
C HIS A 55 -10.14 13.95 21.11
N ALA A 56 -9.23 14.02 20.13
CA ALA A 56 -9.54 13.80 18.71
C ALA A 56 -9.28 12.33 18.34
N GLN A 57 -10.07 11.78 17.42
CA GLN A 57 -9.83 10.43 16.90
C GLN A 57 -8.55 10.40 16.06
N LYS A 58 -7.68 9.42 16.29
CA LYS A 58 -6.47 9.11 15.48
C LYS A 58 -6.70 9.27 13.98
N SER A 59 -7.80 8.69 13.51
CA SER A 59 -8.16 8.68 12.09
C SER A 59 -8.45 10.08 11.53
N LEU A 60 -8.97 11.00 12.34
CA LEU A 60 -9.29 12.36 11.90
C LEU A 60 -8.02 13.18 11.68
N ILE A 61 -7.04 13.06 12.58
CA ILE A 61 -5.76 13.77 12.49
C ILE A 61 -5.03 13.34 11.22
N VAL A 62 -4.87 12.02 11.02
CA VAL A 62 -4.21 11.48 9.82
C VAL A 62 -4.95 11.88 8.55
N GLY A 63 -6.29 11.80 8.55
CA GLY A 63 -7.11 12.20 7.41
C GLY A 63 -6.94 13.67 7.03
N LEU A 64 -6.95 14.57 8.01
CA LEU A 64 -6.77 16.01 7.78
C LEU A 64 -5.38 16.31 7.18
N PHE A 65 -4.32 15.79 7.80
CA PHE A 65 -2.96 15.98 7.29
C PHE A 65 -2.78 15.37 5.90
N ALA A 66 -3.38 14.21 5.62
CA ALA A 66 -3.36 13.60 4.29
C ALA A 66 -4.02 14.50 3.23
N VAL A 67 -5.20 15.06 3.52
CA VAL A 67 -5.89 15.98 2.60
C VAL A 67 -5.08 17.26 2.39
N VAL A 68 -4.56 17.87 3.46
CA VAL A 68 -3.72 19.08 3.36
C VAL A 68 -2.47 18.81 2.53
N THR A 69 -1.80 17.68 2.78
CA THR A 69 -0.60 17.25 2.04
C THR A 69 -0.91 17.01 0.57
N LEU A 70 -2.04 16.36 0.26
CA LEU A 70 -2.48 16.09 -1.10
C LEU A 70 -2.79 17.39 -1.86
N LEU A 71 -3.52 18.33 -1.24
CA LEU A 71 -3.85 19.62 -1.85
C LEU A 71 -2.60 20.49 -2.03
N ALA A 72 -1.72 20.52 -1.02
CA ALA A 72 -0.44 21.22 -1.11
C ALA A 72 0.43 20.63 -2.24
N GLY A 73 0.47 19.30 -2.38
CA GLY A 73 1.19 18.61 -3.44
C GLY A 73 0.62 18.93 -4.82
N ALA A 74 -0.70 18.93 -4.98
CA ALA A 74 -1.35 19.27 -6.24
C ALA A 74 -1.07 20.71 -6.71
N VAL A 75 -0.82 21.64 -5.78
CA VAL A 75 -0.55 23.05 -6.11
C VAL A 75 0.96 23.34 -6.25
N LEU A 76 1.79 22.78 -5.37
CA LEU A 76 3.21 23.14 -5.25
C LEU A 76 4.14 22.27 -6.10
N LEU A 77 3.71 21.07 -6.50
CA LEU A 77 4.53 20.15 -7.28
C LEU A 77 4.07 20.16 -8.74
N PRO A 78 4.90 20.64 -9.70
CA PRO A 78 4.65 20.44 -11.11
C PRO A 78 4.86 18.96 -11.44
N LEU A 79 3.77 18.19 -11.43
CA LEU A 79 3.81 16.74 -11.64
C LEU A 79 3.76 16.44 -13.14
N PRO A 80 4.66 15.59 -13.67
CA PRO A 80 4.66 15.25 -15.08
C PRO A 80 3.41 14.45 -15.46
N TYR A 81 2.82 14.81 -16.59
CA TYR A 81 1.75 14.05 -17.23
C TYR A 81 2.36 13.07 -18.22
N GLY A 82 1.97 11.81 -18.11
CA GLY A 82 2.36 10.77 -19.06
C GLY A 82 1.17 10.36 -19.92
N PRO A 83 1.37 10.00 -21.20
CA PRO A 83 0.35 9.29 -21.96
C PRO A 83 0.19 7.89 -21.37
N TYR A 84 -1.02 7.56 -20.91
CA TYR A 84 -1.38 6.21 -20.47
C TYR A 84 -2.47 5.65 -21.37
N LEU A 85 -2.31 4.39 -21.78
CA LEU A 85 -3.31 3.65 -22.55
C LEU A 85 -4.30 3.01 -21.58
N ILE A 86 -5.55 3.49 -21.59
CA ILE A 86 -6.66 2.85 -20.88
C ILE A 86 -7.59 2.27 -21.95
N GLY A 87 -7.46 0.97 -22.21
CA GLY A 87 -8.08 0.33 -23.37
C GLY A 87 -7.39 0.74 -24.67
N GLU A 88 -8.14 1.29 -25.62
CA GLU A 88 -7.63 1.77 -26.91
C GLU A 88 -7.42 3.30 -26.97
N GLN A 89 -7.66 4.02 -25.86
CA GLN A 89 -7.57 5.48 -25.82
C GLN A 89 -6.38 5.97 -24.99
N GLU A 90 -5.61 6.88 -25.58
CA GLU A 90 -4.55 7.63 -24.90
C GLU A 90 -5.16 8.72 -24.03
N ILE A 91 -4.97 8.61 -22.71
CA ILE A 91 -5.39 9.62 -21.74
C ILE A 91 -4.15 10.16 -21.06
N ALA A 92 -3.96 11.48 -21.11
CA ALA A 92 -2.90 12.16 -20.38
C ALA A 92 -3.26 12.19 -18.89
N LEU A 93 -2.63 11.31 -18.10
CA LEU A 93 -2.83 11.24 -16.66
C LEU A 93 -1.57 11.71 -15.94
N PRO A 94 -1.72 12.40 -14.80
CA PRO A 94 -0.58 12.73 -13.98
C PRO A 94 0.02 11.46 -13.36
N VAL A 95 1.35 11.38 -13.29
CA VAL A 95 2.11 10.16 -12.95
C VAL A 95 1.71 9.49 -11.62
N TYR A 96 1.20 10.26 -10.65
CA TYR A 96 0.85 9.73 -9.33
C TYR A 96 -0.46 8.93 -9.30
N ILE A 97 -1.36 9.11 -10.27
CA ILE A 97 -2.62 8.33 -10.34
C ILE A 97 -2.34 6.86 -10.71
N PRO A 98 -1.60 6.56 -11.80
CA PRO A 98 -1.26 5.17 -12.14
C PRO A 98 -0.20 4.57 -11.22
N ALA A 99 0.52 5.39 -10.43
CA ALA A 99 1.43 4.88 -9.40
C ALA A 99 0.70 4.21 -8.21
N ILE A 100 -0.61 4.40 -8.07
CA ILE A 100 -1.41 3.75 -7.03
C ILE A 100 -1.78 2.33 -7.47
N ASP A 101 -1.26 1.33 -6.76
CA ASP A 101 -1.63 -0.07 -6.95
C ASP A 101 -2.93 -0.41 -6.20
N TRP A 102 -4.02 -0.46 -6.94
CA TRP A 102 -5.35 -0.81 -6.43
C TRP A 102 -5.44 -2.24 -5.91
N GLY A 103 -4.62 -3.16 -6.43
CA GLY A 103 -4.54 -4.54 -5.95
C GLY A 103 -3.95 -4.59 -4.54
N VAL A 104 -2.85 -3.88 -4.31
CA VAL A 104 -2.20 -3.80 -2.99
C VAL A 104 -3.13 -3.18 -1.94
N ILE A 105 -3.80 -2.07 -2.27
CA ILE A 105 -4.77 -1.44 -1.36
C ILE A 105 -5.89 -2.42 -1.00
N THR A 106 -6.43 -3.12 -2.00
CA THR A 106 -7.53 -4.07 -1.81
C THR A 106 -7.11 -5.24 -0.91
N ILE A 107 -5.89 -5.76 -1.09
CA ILE A 107 -5.35 -6.86 -0.27
C ILE A 107 -5.11 -6.39 1.17
N ILE A 108 -4.49 -5.23 1.38
CA ILE A 108 -4.24 -4.67 2.72
C ILE A 108 -5.56 -4.41 3.46
N LEU A 109 -6.54 -3.78 2.79
CA LEU A 109 -7.86 -3.53 3.38
C LEU A 109 -8.62 -4.82 3.66
N GLY A 110 -8.58 -5.80 2.74
CA GLY A 110 -9.21 -7.10 2.91
C GLY A 110 -8.62 -7.88 4.08
N ALA A 111 -7.29 -7.94 4.18
CA ALA A 111 -6.59 -8.58 5.30
C ALA A 111 -6.90 -7.87 6.63
N SER A 112 -6.89 -6.54 6.65
CA SER A 112 -7.21 -5.74 7.84
C SER A 112 -8.65 -5.98 8.32
N LEU A 113 -9.63 -5.97 7.40
CA LEU A 113 -11.04 -6.24 7.72
C LEU A 113 -11.24 -7.67 8.22
N PHE A 114 -10.62 -8.66 7.57
CA PHE A 114 -10.71 -10.05 7.98
C PHE A 114 -10.15 -10.26 9.40
N VAL A 115 -8.99 -9.66 9.68
CA VAL A 115 -8.37 -9.70 11.02
C VAL A 115 -9.25 -8.98 12.05
N ASP A 116 -9.86 -7.83 11.71
CA ASP A 116 -10.77 -7.11 12.61
C ASP A 116 -12.00 -7.96 12.96
N VAL A 117 -12.69 -8.53 11.97
CA VAL A 117 -13.86 -9.40 12.18
C VAL A 117 -13.48 -10.64 13.01
N THR A 118 -12.36 -11.28 12.67
CA THR A 118 -11.85 -12.45 13.40
C THR A 118 -11.49 -12.09 14.84
N SER A 119 -10.92 -10.91 15.07
CA SER A 119 -10.59 -10.44 16.42
C SER A 119 -11.84 -10.22 17.28
N ARG A 120 -12.90 -9.64 16.71
CA ARG A 120 -14.18 -9.39 17.40
C ARG A 120 -14.90 -10.67 17.80
N SER A 121 -14.71 -11.75 17.04
CA SER A 121 -15.27 -13.07 17.37
C SER A 121 -14.62 -13.72 18.60
N GLY A 122 -13.52 -13.17 19.12
CA GLY A 122 -12.81 -13.72 20.27
C GLY A 122 -11.87 -14.86 19.91
N LEU A 123 -11.67 -15.17 18.62
CA LEU A 123 -10.78 -16.24 18.16
C LEU A 123 -9.35 -16.06 18.69
N PHE A 124 -8.78 -14.86 18.61
CA PHE A 124 -7.42 -14.60 19.10
C PHE A 124 -7.29 -14.83 20.61
N THR A 125 -8.30 -14.41 21.38
CA THR A 125 -8.34 -14.63 22.82
C THR A 125 -8.45 -16.13 23.15
N TRP A 126 -9.28 -16.87 22.42
CA TRP A 126 -9.42 -18.32 22.60
C TRP A 126 -8.11 -19.05 22.27
N ILE A 127 -7.46 -18.71 21.16
CA ILE A 127 -6.16 -19.27 20.76
C ILE A 127 -5.09 -18.93 21.81
N ALA A 128 -5.02 -17.69 22.29
CA ALA A 128 -4.05 -17.27 23.29
C ALA A 128 -4.17 -18.07 24.60
N ILE A 129 -5.40 -18.29 25.07
CA ILE A 129 -5.66 -19.10 26.27
C ILE A 129 -5.29 -20.57 26.03
N TRP A 130 -5.65 -21.11 24.86
CA TRP A 130 -5.31 -22.49 24.49
C TRP A 130 -3.79 -22.70 24.41
N LEU A 131 -3.06 -21.80 23.75
CA LEU A 131 -1.60 -21.83 23.67
C LEU A 131 -0.92 -21.75 25.03
N THR A 132 -1.45 -20.91 25.93
CA THR A 132 -0.91 -20.76 27.29
C THR A 132 -1.13 -22.02 28.13
N LYS A 133 -2.29 -22.68 28.00
CA LYS A 133 -2.54 -23.97 28.66
C LYS A 133 -1.66 -25.08 28.09
N THR A 134 -1.49 -25.12 26.77
CA THR A 134 -0.65 -26.10 26.07
C THR A 134 0.83 -25.93 26.39
N SER A 135 1.31 -24.70 26.56
CA SER A 135 2.71 -24.43 26.95
C SER A 135 3.01 -24.74 28.42
N ARG A 136 1.99 -25.01 29.25
CA ARG A 136 2.08 -25.16 30.71
C ARG A 136 2.77 -23.97 31.41
N GLY A 137 2.74 -22.79 30.78
CA GLY A 137 3.39 -21.58 31.29
C GLY A 137 4.90 -21.46 31.02
N ASP A 138 5.52 -22.38 30.26
CA ASP A 138 6.94 -22.26 29.88
C ASP A 138 7.11 -21.19 28.77
N PRO A 139 7.83 -20.07 29.03
CA PRO A 139 7.97 -18.97 28.08
C PRO A 139 8.61 -19.38 26.75
N ARG A 140 9.53 -20.36 26.77
CA ARG A 140 10.23 -20.81 25.56
C ARG A 140 9.30 -21.56 24.62
N ARG A 141 8.42 -22.40 25.17
CA ARG A 141 7.42 -23.14 24.38
C ARG A 141 6.35 -22.20 23.85
N LEU A 142 5.96 -21.20 24.64
CA LEU A 142 5.00 -20.19 24.24
C LEU A 142 5.51 -19.36 23.05
N LEU A 143 6.79 -18.99 23.05
CA LEU A 143 7.41 -18.27 21.93
C LEU A 143 7.36 -19.08 20.62
N TRP A 144 7.69 -20.38 20.66
CA TRP A 144 7.59 -21.25 19.50
C TRP A 144 6.15 -21.39 18.99
N TYR A 145 5.18 -21.49 19.89
CA TYR A 145 3.77 -21.57 19.50
C TYR A 145 3.25 -20.27 18.87
N TYR A 146 3.58 -19.11 19.43
CA TYR A 146 3.24 -17.83 18.80
C TYR A 146 3.93 -17.65 17.45
N GLY A 147 5.20 -18.04 17.34
CA GLY A 147 5.92 -18.02 16.06
C GLY A 147 5.26 -18.90 14.99
N PHE A 148 4.91 -20.14 15.34
CA PHE A 148 4.20 -21.04 14.43
C PHE A 148 2.83 -20.49 14.02
N MET A 149 2.10 -19.91 14.98
CA MET A 149 0.83 -19.25 14.70
C MET A 149 1.01 -18.09 13.71
N THR A 150 2.00 -17.21 13.91
CA THR A 150 2.29 -16.10 13.00
C THR A 150 2.65 -16.60 11.60
N VAL A 151 3.45 -17.66 11.46
CA VAL A 151 3.79 -18.24 10.15
C VAL A 151 2.55 -18.80 9.45
N ALA A 152 1.68 -19.51 10.18
CA ALA A 152 0.44 -20.05 9.63
C ALA A 152 -0.50 -18.92 9.15
N PHE A 153 -0.67 -17.86 9.95
CA PHE A 153 -1.47 -16.70 9.54
C PHE A 153 -0.84 -15.95 8.37
N SER A 154 0.49 -15.81 8.34
CA SER A 154 1.20 -15.17 7.23
C SER A 154 1.04 -15.92 5.91
N ALA A 155 0.96 -17.26 5.94
CA ALA A 155 0.73 -18.07 4.76
C ALA A 155 -0.71 -17.95 4.22
N VAL A 156 -1.70 -17.81 5.11
CA VAL A 156 -3.12 -17.66 4.74
C VAL A 156 -3.43 -16.26 4.23
N LEU A 157 -2.81 -15.23 4.79
CA LEU A 157 -3.10 -13.82 4.47
C LEU A 157 -2.30 -13.27 3.27
N ASN A 158 -1.61 -14.14 2.53
CA ASN A 158 -0.73 -13.79 1.40
C ASN A 158 0.11 -12.55 1.71
N ASN A 159 1.18 -12.77 2.48
CA ASN A 159 2.13 -11.74 2.89
C ASN A 159 2.53 -10.83 1.70
N VAL A 160 2.24 -9.53 1.87
CA VAL A 160 2.79 -8.41 1.10
C VAL A 160 3.90 -7.77 1.92
#